data_AF-A0A969JPA2-F1
#
_entry.id   AF-A0A969JPA2-F1
#
_cell.length_a   1.000
_cell.length_b   1.000
_cell.length_c   1.000
_cell.angle_alpha   90.00
_cell.angle_beta   90.00
_cell.angle_gamma   90.00
#
_symmetry.space_group_name_H-M   'P 1'
#
loop_
_entity.id
_entity.type
_entity.pdbx_description
1 polymer ?
#
loop_
_entity_poly.entity_id
_entity_poly.type
_entity_poly.pdbx_seq_one_letter_code
_entity_poly.pdbx_strand_id
1 'polypeptide(L)'
;MDQQKKNKQFIIEYITAMSGQVKTRELLEKYNDDEGLIGNILFKENIFPRYEATILEIVAEGDRVVVLAKFKGIHKGEWLGIAPTHKEVTYTFAVGYEVRNNKIAHSWLVADNLSLVDQLKGVLQKP
;
A
#
# COMPACT_ATOMS: atom_id res chain seq x y z
N MET A 1 -17.28 17.86 -10.44
CA MET A 1 -16.09 17.45 -11.23
C MET A 1 -14.77 17.82 -10.55
N ASP A 2 -14.64 19.03 -9.97
CA ASP A 2 -13.37 19.48 -9.37
C ASP A 2 -12.91 18.63 -8.16
N GLN A 3 -13.83 18.22 -7.29
CA GLN A 3 -13.50 17.42 -6.10
C GLN A 3 -12.87 16.05 -6.42
N GLN A 4 -13.41 15.32 -7.40
CA GLN A 4 -12.86 14.01 -7.79
C GLN A 4 -11.42 14.14 -8.29
N LYS A 5 -11.14 15.16 -9.11
CA LYS A 5 -9.79 15.42 -9.61
C LYS A 5 -8.83 15.75 -8.46
N LYS A 6 -9.28 16.59 -7.50
CA LYS A 6 -8.52 16.91 -6.28
C LYS A 6 -8.24 15.66 -5.43
N ASN A 7 -9.24 14.80 -5.22
CA ASN A 7 -9.08 13.57 -4.44
C ASN A 7 -8.12 12.59 -5.12
N LYS A 8 -8.20 12.41 -6.44
CA LYS A 8 -7.22 11.60 -7.18
C LYS A 8 -5.81 12.17 -7.03
N GLN A 9 -5.65 13.47 -7.21
CA GLN A 9 -4.36 14.14 -7.10
C GLN A 9 -3.77 13.99 -5.69
N PHE A 10 -4.58 14.18 -4.65
CA PHE A 10 -4.19 13.97 -3.26
C PHE A 10 -3.68 12.53 -3.01
N ILE A 11 -4.39 11.52 -3.51
CA ILE A 11 -3.96 10.11 -3.35
C ILE A 11 -2.69 9.80 -4.15
N ILE A 12 -2.52 10.39 -5.34
CA ILE A 12 -1.27 10.27 -6.12
C ILE A 12 -0.10 10.86 -5.34
N GLU A 13 -0.26 12.05 -4.76
CA GLU A 13 0.77 12.71 -3.96
C GLU A 13 1.11 11.90 -2.71
N TYR A 14 0.10 11.39 -2.00
CA TYR A 14 0.26 10.50 -0.85
C TYR A 14 1.07 9.25 -1.20
N ILE A 15 0.68 8.50 -2.24
CA ILE A 15 1.39 7.28 -2.66
C ILE A 15 2.82 7.60 -3.11
N THR A 16 3.00 8.69 -3.86
CA THR A 16 4.31 9.13 -4.34
C THR A 16 5.24 9.50 -3.18
N ALA A 17 4.72 10.18 -2.15
CA ALA A 17 5.51 10.60 -1.00
C ALA A 17 6.06 9.42 -0.19
N MET A 18 5.36 8.27 -0.19
CA MET A 18 5.75 7.11 0.61
C MET A 18 6.44 5.99 -0.18
N SER A 19 6.18 5.87 -1.49
CA SER A 19 6.74 4.78 -2.32
C SER A 19 8.27 4.83 -2.36
N GLY A 20 8.93 3.71 -2.04
CA GLY A 20 10.40 3.62 -2.01
C GLY A 20 11.08 4.38 -0.85
N GLN A 21 10.31 5.11 -0.03
CA GLN A 21 10.79 5.85 1.13
C GLN A 21 10.57 5.06 2.43
N VAL A 22 11.26 5.47 3.50
CA VAL A 22 10.96 4.98 4.86
C VAL A 22 9.61 5.57 5.28
N LYS A 23 8.66 4.71 5.68
CA LYS A 23 7.36 5.18 6.19
C LYS A 23 7.45 5.43 7.70
N THR A 24 7.64 6.69 8.09
CA THR A 24 7.58 7.11 9.50
C THR A 24 6.15 7.43 9.90
N ARG A 25 5.83 7.34 11.20
CA ARG A 25 4.50 7.74 11.71
C ARG A 25 4.18 9.20 11.39
N GLU A 26 5.15 10.10 11.55
CA GLU A 26 5.02 11.52 11.18
C GLU A 26 4.61 11.73 9.71
N LEU A 27 5.27 11.01 8.78
CA LEU A 27 4.91 11.06 7.36
C LEU A 27 3.47 10.59 7.14
N LEU A 28 3.04 9.53 7.83
CA LEU A 28 1.72 8.96 7.64
C LEU A 28 0.62 9.85 8.24
N GLU A 29 0.82 10.42 9.43
CA GLU A 29 -0.15 11.30 10.10
C GLU A 29 -0.41 12.60 9.33
N LYS A 30 0.54 13.02 8.46
CA LYS A 30 0.35 14.13 7.52
C LYS A 30 -0.81 13.88 6.55
N TYR A 31 -1.04 12.63 6.14
CA TYR A 31 -2.03 12.26 5.13
C TYR A 31 -3.21 11.47 5.67
N ASN A 32 -3.10 10.85 6.84
CA ASN A 32 -4.04 9.86 7.35
C ASN A 32 -4.58 10.24 8.73
N ASP A 33 -5.90 10.12 8.91
CA ASP A 33 -6.56 10.07 10.23
C ASP A 33 -6.97 8.64 10.59
N ASP A 34 -6.88 7.70 9.64
CA ASP A 34 -7.15 6.27 9.84
C ASP A 34 -5.95 5.58 10.54
N GLU A 35 -6.03 5.43 11.86
CA GLU A 35 -5.02 4.71 12.66
C GLU A 35 -4.83 3.25 12.24
N GLY A 36 -5.87 2.59 11.72
CA GLY A 36 -5.78 1.23 11.20
C GLY A 36 -4.89 1.17 9.96
N LEU A 37 -5.04 2.14 9.05
CA LEU A 37 -4.17 2.28 7.89
C LEU A 37 -2.73 2.58 8.30
N ILE A 38 -2.52 3.53 9.23
CA ILE A 38 -1.18 3.87 9.74
C ILE A 38 -0.49 2.62 10.29
N GLY A 39 -1.19 1.87 11.16
CA GLY A 39 -0.67 0.63 11.74
C GLY A 39 -0.30 -0.42 10.69
N ASN A 40 -1.17 -0.62 9.68
CA ASN A 40 -0.93 -1.57 8.61
C ASN A 40 0.28 -1.19 7.75
N ILE A 41 0.49 0.09 7.46
CA ILE A 41 1.64 0.56 6.68
C ILE A 41 2.94 0.38 7.47
N LEU A 42 2.96 0.74 8.75
CA LEU A 42 4.14 0.57 9.61
C LEU A 42 4.48 -0.92 9.79
N PHE A 43 3.46 -1.76 9.97
CA PHE A 43 3.65 -3.21 10.00
C PHE A 43 4.25 -3.72 8.68
N LYS A 44 3.74 -3.27 7.54
CA LYS A 44 4.26 -3.66 6.22
C LYS A 44 5.69 -3.16 6.00
N GLU A 45 6.02 -1.96 6.47
CA GLU A 45 7.38 -1.40 6.43
C GLU A 45 8.38 -2.24 7.25
N ASN A 46 7.98 -2.82 8.38
CA ASN A 46 8.85 -3.73 9.14
C ASN A 46 9.16 -5.02 8.37
N ILE A 47 8.21 -5.51 7.57
CA ILE A 47 8.37 -6.76 6.82
C ILE A 47 9.09 -6.53 5.49
N PHE A 48 8.73 -5.46 4.79
CA PHE A 48 9.27 -5.06 3.49
C PHE A 48 9.74 -3.61 3.55
N PRO A 49 10.88 -3.32 4.21
CA PRO A 49 11.35 -1.95 4.35
C PRO A 49 11.49 -1.25 3.02
N ARG A 50 11.00 -0.01 2.95
CA ARG A 50 11.00 0.86 1.76
C ARG A 50 10.31 0.24 0.56
N TYR A 51 9.24 -0.52 0.77
CA TYR A 51 8.47 -1.07 -0.35
C TYR A 51 7.94 0.04 -1.27
N GLU A 52 7.74 -0.33 -2.53
CA GLU A 52 7.20 0.51 -3.58
C GLU A 52 5.76 0.12 -3.90
N ALA A 53 4.95 1.14 -4.21
CA ALA A 53 3.61 0.99 -4.76
C ALA A 53 3.53 1.75 -6.08
N THR A 54 3.23 1.06 -7.17
CA THR A 54 3.02 1.65 -8.50
C THR A 54 1.54 1.64 -8.83
N ILE A 55 0.96 2.81 -9.06
CA ILE A 55 -0.46 2.95 -9.45
C ILE A 55 -0.65 2.38 -10.85
N LEU A 56 -1.58 1.45 -11.00
CA LEU A 56 -2.02 0.88 -12.29
C LEU A 56 -3.32 1.54 -12.75
N GLU A 57 -4.25 1.76 -11.82
CA GLU A 57 -5.53 2.41 -12.10
C GLU A 57 -5.98 3.25 -10.90
N ILE A 58 -6.67 4.36 -11.18
CA ILE A 58 -7.26 5.21 -10.14
C ILE A 58 -8.61 5.79 -10.58
N VAL A 59 -9.64 5.49 -9.80
CA VAL A 59 -11.01 5.99 -9.99
C VAL A 59 -11.48 6.74 -8.75
N ALA A 60 -12.37 7.71 -8.93
CA ALA A 60 -12.88 8.50 -7.83
C ALA A 60 -14.35 8.86 -8.05
N GLU A 61 -15.15 8.72 -7.00
CA GLU A 61 -16.56 9.06 -6.98
C GLU A 61 -16.90 9.67 -5.62
N GLY A 62 -17.43 10.90 -5.61
CA GLY A 62 -17.63 11.66 -4.37
C GLY A 62 -16.32 11.84 -3.59
N ASP A 63 -16.34 11.39 -2.34
CA ASP A 63 -15.22 11.37 -1.40
C ASP A 63 -14.37 10.08 -1.47
N ARG A 64 -14.76 9.09 -2.28
CA ARG A 64 -14.08 7.81 -2.39
C ARG A 64 -13.10 7.78 -3.55
N VAL A 65 -11.92 7.21 -3.31
CA VAL A 65 -10.89 6.95 -4.33
C VAL A 65 -10.50 5.48 -4.24
N VAL A 66 -10.55 4.77 -5.36
CA VAL A 66 -10.08 3.38 -5.43
C VAL A 66 -8.83 3.35 -6.31
N VAL A 67 -7.80 2.68 -5.82
CA VAL A 67 -6.52 2.50 -6.50
C VAL A 67 -6.26 1.02 -6.69
N LEU A 68 -5.97 0.63 -7.93
CA LEU A 68 -5.32 -0.65 -8.23
C LEU A 68 -3.82 -0.36 -8.35
N ALA A 69 -2.99 -1.11 -7.63
CA ALA A 69 -1.55 -0.88 -7.61
C ALA A 69 -0.75 -2.19 -7.58
N LYS A 70 0.48 -2.10 -8.06
CA LYS A 70 1.50 -3.15 -7.96
C LYS A 70 2.41 -2.86 -6.78
N PHE A 71 2.54 -3.82 -5.88
CA PHE A 71 3.51 -3.84 -4.79
C PHE A 71 4.84 -4.41 -5.27
N LYS A 72 5.94 -3.84 -4.77
CA LYS A 72 7.29 -4.39 -4.90
C LYS A 72 8.05 -4.19 -3.59
N GLY A 73 8.72 -5.22 -3.09
CA GLY A 73 9.51 -5.11 -1.86
C GLY A 73 10.47 -6.28 -1.66
N ILE A 74 11.36 -6.16 -0.68
CA ILE A 74 12.30 -7.20 -0.27
C ILE A 74 11.90 -7.73 1.09
N HIS A 75 11.72 -9.04 1.23
CA HIS A 75 11.30 -9.67 2.49
C HIS A 75 12.43 -9.66 3.52
N LYS A 76 12.34 -8.80 4.53
CA LYS A 76 13.36 -8.60 5.57
C LYS A 76 12.86 -8.77 7.01
N GLY A 77 11.54 -8.78 7.23
CA GLY A 77 10.94 -9.16 8.51
C GLY A 77 10.27 -10.52 8.44
N GLU A 78 9.81 -11.03 9.57
CA GLU A 78 8.97 -12.23 9.61
C GLU A 78 7.53 -11.91 9.19
N TRP A 79 6.92 -12.78 8.40
CA TRP A 79 5.50 -12.65 8.04
C TRP A 79 4.80 -14.00 8.06
N LEU A 80 3.72 -14.11 8.85
CA LEU A 80 2.92 -15.34 9.00
C LEU A 80 3.77 -16.58 9.35
N GLY A 81 4.76 -16.41 10.23
CA GLY A 81 5.69 -17.47 10.63
C GLY A 81 6.77 -17.82 9.59
N ILE A 82 6.85 -17.08 8.48
CA ILE A 82 7.90 -17.23 7.48
C ILE A 82 9.04 -16.28 7.83
N ALA A 83 10.20 -16.84 8.15
CA ALA A 83 11.44 -16.09 8.40
C ALA A 83 11.84 -15.22 7.18
N PRO A 84 12.59 -14.13 7.39
CA PRO A 84 13.01 -13.26 6.29
C PRO A 84 13.81 -14.03 5.23
N THR A 85 13.31 -14.01 4.01
CA THR A 85 13.85 -14.80 2.89
C THR A 85 14.82 -13.99 2.03
N HIS A 86 14.86 -12.67 2.21
CA HIS A 86 15.63 -11.72 1.41
C HIS A 86 15.31 -11.73 -0.10
N LYS A 87 14.22 -12.38 -0.50
CA LYS A 87 13.72 -12.38 -1.87
C LYS A 87 12.99 -11.08 -2.18
N GLU A 88 13.10 -10.65 -3.43
CA GLU A 88 12.17 -9.67 -3.99
C GLU A 88 10.80 -10.33 -4.20
N VAL A 89 9.73 -9.61 -3.86
CA VAL A 89 8.36 -10.04 -4.08
C VAL A 89 7.59 -8.97 -4.83
N THR A 90 6.62 -9.41 -5.64
CA THR A 90 5.68 -8.51 -6.30
C THR A 90 4.28 -9.10 -6.36
N TYR A 91 3.27 -8.29 -6.06
CA TYR A 91 1.88 -8.70 -6.13
C TYR A 91 0.98 -7.48 -6.40
N THR A 92 -0.25 -7.73 -6.84
CA THR A 92 -1.25 -6.67 -7.06
C THR A 92 -2.14 -6.52 -5.84
N PHE A 93 -2.54 -5.29 -5.55
CA PHE A 93 -3.53 -5.00 -4.52
C PHE A 93 -4.45 -3.87 -4.99
N ALA A 94 -5.65 -3.85 -4.43
CA ALA A 94 -6.59 -2.75 -4.54
C ALA A 94 -6.81 -2.14 -3.16
N VAL A 95 -6.93 -0.82 -3.11
CA VAL A 95 -7.20 -0.08 -1.88
C VAL A 95 -8.23 0.99 -2.17
N GLY A 96 -9.27 1.03 -1.32
CA GLY A 96 -10.24 2.11 -1.31
C GLY A 96 -9.94 3.07 -0.17
N TYR A 97 -10.00 4.36 -0.47
CA TYR A 97 -9.82 5.45 0.47
C TYR A 97 -11.08 6.29 0.52
N GLU A 98 -11.45 6.71 1.71
CA GLU A 98 -12.40 7.79 1.92
C GLU A 98 -11.63 9.06 2.32
N VAL A 99 -11.73 10.10 1.49
CA VAL A 99 -10.97 11.35 1.62
C VAL A 99 -11.86 12.46 2.14
N ARG A 100 -11.54 12.98 3.33
CA ARG A 100 -12.23 14.10 3.98
C ARG A 100 -11.20 15.12 4.45
N ASN A 101 -11.45 16.40 4.23
CA ASN A 101 -10.58 17.49 4.69
C ASN A 101 -9.09 17.31 4.30
N ASN A 102 -8.82 16.82 3.08
CA ASN A 102 -7.47 16.50 2.58
C ASN A 102 -6.71 15.46 3.43
N LYS A 103 -7.44 14.53 4.06
CA LYS A 103 -6.88 13.36 4.74
C LYS A 103 -7.68 12.10 4.43
N ILE A 104 -7.03 10.95 4.57
CA ILE A 104 -7.66 9.64 4.50
C ILE A 104 -8.32 9.37 5.84
N ALA A 105 -9.65 9.40 5.86
CA ALA A 105 -10.46 9.18 7.07
C ALA A 105 -10.73 7.70 7.33
N HIS A 106 -10.79 6.90 6.27
CA HIS A 106 -11.00 5.45 6.34
C HIS A 106 -10.43 4.78 5.09
N SER A 107 -10.03 3.52 5.22
CA SER A 107 -9.55 2.70 4.12
C SER A 107 -9.94 1.23 4.23
N TRP A 108 -9.90 0.54 3.09
CA TRP A 108 -9.96 -0.91 3.02
C TRP A 108 -9.00 -1.40 1.94
N LEU A 109 -8.48 -2.61 2.09
CA LEU A 109 -7.47 -3.17 1.19
C LEU A 109 -7.76 -4.64 0.87
N VAL A 110 -7.57 -5.00 -0.40
CA VAL A 110 -7.58 -6.37 -0.90
C VAL A 110 -6.25 -6.62 -1.60
N ALA A 111 -5.54 -7.67 -1.24
CA ALA A 111 -4.25 -8.02 -1.83
C ALA A 111 -4.17 -9.49 -2.22
N ASP A 112 -3.39 -9.78 -3.26
CA ASP A 112 -3.06 -11.16 -3.67
C ASP A 112 -2.04 -11.79 -2.71
N ASN A 113 -2.52 -12.13 -1.51
CA ASN A 113 -1.69 -12.75 -0.47
C ASN A 113 -1.26 -14.17 -0.84
N LEU A 114 -2.02 -14.88 -1.69
CA LEU A 114 -1.66 -16.23 -2.13
C LEU A 114 -0.37 -16.18 -2.96
N SER A 115 -0.31 -15.29 -3.96
CA SER A 115 0.89 -15.05 -4.76
C SER A 115 2.08 -14.63 -3.90
N LEU A 116 1.86 -13.83 -2.85
CA LEU A 116 2.93 -13.47 -1.91
C LEU A 116 3.45 -14.69 -1.16
N VAL A 117 2.58 -15.52 -0.58
CA VAL A 117 2.98 -16.74 0.13
C VAL A 117 3.76 -17.69 -0.78
N ASP A 118 3.31 -17.86 -2.03
CA ASP A 118 3.99 -18.74 -2.99
C ASP A 118 5.39 -18.24 -3.34
N GLN A 119 5.58 -16.93 -3.52
CA GLN A 119 6.90 -16.33 -3.76
C GLN A 119 7.84 -16.50 -2.56
N LEU A 120 7.32 -16.34 -1.34
CA LEU A 120 8.10 -16.48 -0.12
C LEU A 120 8.54 -17.93 0.11
N LYS A 121 7.60 -18.87 0.03
CA LYS A 121 7.89 -20.31 0.21
C LYS A 121 8.61 -20.91 -1.00
N GLY A 122 8.56 -20.27 -2.17
CA GLY A 122 9.13 -20.79 -3.42
C GLY A 122 8.34 -21.97 -3.99
N VAL A 123 7.03 -22.01 -3.76
CA VAL A 123 6.16 -23.16 -4.10
C VAL A 123 5.73 -23.12 -5.57
N LEU A 124 5.67 -21.95 -6.20
CA LEU A 124 5.36 -21.79 -7.62
C LEU A 124 6.51 -21.07 -8.33
N GLN A 125 7.24 -21.78 -9.19
CA GLN A 125 7.97 -21.13 -10.28
C GLN A 125 6.93 -20.79 -11.35
N LYS A 126 6.68 -19.49 -11.58
CA LYS A 126 5.99 -19.10 -12.81
C LYS A 126 6.90 -19.53 -13.99
N PRO A 127 6.35 -20.25 -14.99
CA PRO A 127 7.11 -20.70 -16.15
C PRO A 127 7.72 -19.52 -16.92
#